data_AF-A0A918G3G8-F1
#
_entry.id   AF-A0A918G3G8-F1
#
_cell.length_a   1.000
_cell.length_b   1.000
_cell.length_c   1.000
_cell.angle_alpha   90.00
_cell.angle_beta   90.00
_cell.angle_gamma   90.00
#
_symmetry.space_group_name_H-M   'P 1'
#
loop_
_entity.id
_entity.type
_entity.pdbx_description
1 polymer ?
#
loop_
_entity_poly.entity_id
_entity_poly.type
_entity_poly.pdbx_seq_one_letter_code
_entity_poly.pdbx_strand_id
1 'polypeptide(L)'
;MVIDNPDARLSYRLPSGWVAEPDSAPEILGVRFTGAAAYGGYDCGGKAYSRAVVFSAAVQSRSDKRLDLRETGHRFAAEIAARFLAAPDTAPTDGEITEYDGHTGLVMTLPVTIPSADPDCEATEGTVTVLAVDLDNATATTKRGIALLVHVQDTAGGPDEPAPPPAADVQAIIDSLAVD
;
A
#
# COMPACT_ATOMS: atom_id res chain seq x y z
N MET A 1 -14.09 -7.66 5.72
CA MET A 1 -13.93 -6.69 6.82
C MET A 1 -13.84 -5.29 6.22
N VAL A 2 -14.28 -4.23 6.90
CA VAL A 2 -14.07 -2.84 6.43
C VAL A 2 -12.97 -2.23 7.29
N ILE A 3 -11.99 -1.59 6.64
CA ILE A 3 -11.05 -0.69 7.29
C ILE A 3 -11.53 0.73 7.02
N ASP A 4 -11.92 1.41 8.08
CA ASP A 4 -12.21 2.85 8.06
C ASP A 4 -10.97 3.59 8.58
N ASN A 5 -10.38 4.45 7.75
CA ASN A 5 -9.18 5.20 8.09
C ASN A 5 -9.41 6.71 7.88
N PRO A 6 -9.97 7.41 8.88
CA PRO A 6 -10.25 8.84 8.79
C PRO A 6 -8.98 9.69 8.66
N ASP A 7 -7.83 9.24 9.17
CA ASP A 7 -6.54 9.93 9.01
C ASP A 7 -6.07 9.90 7.54
N ALA A 8 -6.41 8.82 6.82
CA ALA A 8 -6.13 8.66 5.40
C ALA A 8 -7.25 9.19 4.49
N ARG A 9 -8.40 9.58 5.05
CA ARG A 9 -9.58 10.07 4.31
C ARG A 9 -10.13 9.05 3.32
N LEU A 10 -10.06 7.77 3.71
CA LEU A 10 -10.52 6.68 2.89
C LEU A 10 -11.00 5.50 3.73
N SER A 11 -11.83 4.66 3.13
CA SER A 11 -12.17 3.34 3.64
C SER A 11 -12.06 2.29 2.52
N TYR A 12 -11.88 1.04 2.89
CA TYR A 12 -11.80 -0.06 1.93
C TYR A 12 -12.23 -1.38 2.57
N ARG A 13 -12.61 -2.35 1.73
CA ARG A 13 -13.04 -3.69 2.14
C ARG A 13 -11.94 -4.70 1.92
N LEU A 14 -11.65 -5.45 2.97
CA LEU A 14 -10.76 -6.60 2.94
C LEU A 14 -11.56 -7.90 2.74
N PRO A 15 -11.14 -8.76 1.80
CA PRO A 15 -11.61 -10.14 1.68
C PRO A 15 -11.41 -10.95 2.96
N SER A 16 -11.96 -12.17 2.99
CA SER A 16 -11.74 -13.10 4.11
C SER A 16 -10.26 -13.48 4.24
N GLY A 17 -9.79 -13.70 5.47
CA GLY A 17 -8.41 -14.12 5.74
C GLY A 17 -7.45 -12.98 6.11
N TRP A 18 -7.85 -11.73 5.88
CA TRP A 18 -7.14 -10.56 6.35
C TRP A 18 -7.39 -10.29 7.84
N VAL A 19 -6.36 -9.86 8.55
CA VAL A 19 -6.38 -9.49 9.97
C VAL A 19 -5.94 -8.05 10.12
N ALA A 20 -6.73 -7.23 10.82
CA ALA A 20 -6.37 -5.84 11.08
C ALA A 20 -5.19 -5.75 12.06
N GLU A 21 -4.27 -4.82 11.79
CA GLU A 21 -3.09 -4.53 12.60
C GLU A 21 -3.09 -3.06 13.05
N PRO A 22 -4.00 -2.67 13.96
CA PRO A 22 -4.19 -1.25 14.32
C PRO A 22 -2.96 -0.58 14.94
N ASP A 23 -2.06 -1.39 15.52
CA ASP A 23 -0.81 -0.90 16.12
C ASP A 23 0.33 -0.74 15.10
N SER A 24 0.18 -1.27 13.89
CA SER A 24 1.16 -1.13 12.81
C SER A 24 1.00 0.24 12.15
N ALA A 25 1.99 1.10 12.33
CA ALA A 25 1.96 2.46 11.81
C ALA A 25 3.33 2.90 11.25
N PRO A 26 3.75 2.35 10.10
CA PRO A 26 5.03 2.73 9.52
C PRO A 26 5.04 4.21 9.11
N GLU A 27 6.18 4.87 9.33
CA GLU A 27 6.41 6.23 8.84
C GLU A 27 7.30 6.20 7.59
N ILE A 28 6.82 6.76 6.49
CA ILE A 28 7.51 6.76 5.18
C ILE A 28 7.51 8.20 4.67
N LEU A 29 8.69 8.74 4.36
CA LEU A 29 8.86 10.14 3.93
C LEU A 29 8.26 11.18 4.90
N GLY A 30 8.20 10.85 6.20
CA GLY A 30 7.58 11.69 7.23
C GLY A 30 6.05 11.66 7.23
N VAL A 31 5.44 10.68 6.55
CA VAL A 31 3.99 10.42 6.57
C VAL A 31 3.74 9.13 7.32
N ARG A 32 2.88 9.20 8.34
CA ARG A 32 2.44 8.05 9.11
C ARG A 32 1.35 7.32 8.36
N PHE A 33 1.54 6.03 8.13
CA PHE A 33 0.51 5.12 7.63
C PHE A 33 -0.23 4.49 8.81
N THR A 34 -1.52 4.24 8.62
CA THR A 34 -2.43 3.64 9.60
C THR A 34 -3.44 2.75 8.87
N GLY A 35 -4.42 2.20 9.60
CA GLY A 35 -5.42 1.32 9.02
C GLY A 35 -4.76 0.11 8.36
N ALA A 36 -3.73 -0.46 9.01
CA ALA A 36 -2.99 -1.58 8.46
C ALA A 36 -3.75 -2.90 8.63
N ALA A 37 -3.55 -3.83 7.71
CA ALA A 37 -3.97 -5.21 7.83
C ALA A 37 -2.97 -6.13 7.13
N ALA A 38 -2.89 -7.38 7.58
CA ALA A 38 -2.03 -8.41 7.02
C ALA A 38 -2.84 -9.63 6.60
N TYR A 39 -2.31 -10.36 5.61
CA TYR A 39 -2.86 -11.63 5.13
C TYR A 39 -1.79 -12.72 5.16
N GLY A 40 -2.22 -13.94 5.47
CA GLY A 40 -1.35 -15.11 5.43
C GLY A 40 -0.17 -14.99 6.40
N GLY A 41 -0.44 -14.70 7.68
CA GLY A 41 0.59 -14.69 8.71
C GLY A 41 1.19 -16.08 8.94
N TYR A 42 2.51 -16.18 9.05
CA TYR A 42 3.21 -17.42 9.37
C TYR A 42 4.44 -17.19 10.25
N ASP A 43 4.83 -18.22 11.01
CA ASP A 43 6.11 -18.25 11.72
C ASP A 43 7.11 -19.09 10.92
N CYS A 44 8.31 -18.57 10.71
CA CYS A 44 9.41 -19.32 10.13
C CYS A 44 10.68 -19.04 10.94
N GLY A 45 11.20 -20.07 11.59
CA GLY A 45 12.40 -19.94 12.43
C GLY A 45 12.21 -18.98 13.62
N GLY A 46 11.00 -18.84 14.18
CA GLY A 46 10.71 -17.96 15.32
C GLY A 46 10.57 -16.48 14.96
N LYS A 47 10.47 -16.15 13.67
CA LYS A 47 10.14 -14.83 13.16
C LYS A 47 8.75 -14.86 12.53
N ALA A 48 7.97 -13.82 12.80
CA ALA A 48 6.67 -13.64 12.19
C ALA A 48 6.81 -12.97 10.81
N TYR A 49 6.10 -13.51 9.84
CA TYR A 49 6.01 -13.04 8.47
C TYR A 49 4.53 -12.94 8.07
N SER A 50 4.27 -12.25 6.96
CA SER A 50 2.97 -12.21 6.30
C SER A 50 3.17 -12.24 4.79
N ARG A 51 2.19 -12.79 4.07
CA ARG A 51 2.20 -12.82 2.60
C ARG A 51 1.88 -11.49 1.98
N ALA A 52 0.99 -10.74 2.63
CA ALA A 52 0.64 -9.42 2.18
C ALA A 52 0.31 -8.51 3.34
N VAL A 53 0.54 -7.22 3.11
CA VAL A 53 0.13 -6.14 3.99
C VAL A 53 -0.52 -5.05 3.16
N VAL A 54 -1.49 -4.37 3.76
CA VAL A 54 -2.12 -3.18 3.20
C VAL A 54 -2.23 -2.12 4.29
N PHE A 55 -2.00 -0.87 3.92
CA PHE A 55 -2.06 0.25 4.84
C PHE A 55 -2.31 1.55 4.05
N SER A 56 -2.81 2.58 4.72
CA SER A 56 -3.17 3.84 4.07
C SER A 56 -2.72 5.08 4.83
N ALA A 57 -2.61 6.19 4.10
CA ALA A 57 -2.25 7.49 4.67
C ALA A 57 -2.82 8.63 3.83
N ALA A 58 -2.81 9.85 4.38
CA ALA A 58 -3.00 11.07 3.62
C ALA A 58 -1.69 11.87 3.56
N VAL A 59 -1.26 12.23 2.36
CA VAL A 59 -0.11 13.10 2.11
C VAL A 59 -0.61 14.52 1.90
N GLN A 60 -0.17 15.46 2.73
CA GLN A 60 -0.58 16.86 2.65
C GLN A 60 0.52 17.74 2.04
N SER A 61 0.14 18.68 1.19
CA SER A 61 1.07 19.66 0.63
C SER A 61 1.63 20.58 1.71
N ARG A 62 2.95 20.76 1.72
CA ARG A 62 3.64 21.70 2.63
C ARG A 62 3.52 23.17 2.19
N SER A 63 3.03 23.45 0.98
CA SER A 63 3.11 24.80 0.37
C SER A 63 1.83 25.24 -0.35
N ASP A 64 0.67 24.66 -0.01
CA ASP A 64 -0.63 24.87 -0.68
C ASP A 64 -0.68 24.48 -2.17
N LYS A 65 0.45 24.14 -2.79
CA LYS A 65 0.52 23.66 -4.17
C LYS A 65 -0.14 22.29 -4.29
N ARG A 66 -0.82 22.07 -5.42
CA ARG A 66 -1.33 20.74 -5.78
C ARG A 66 -0.14 19.77 -5.86
N LEU A 67 -0.31 18.62 -5.22
CA LEU A 67 0.61 17.50 -5.36
C LEU A 67 0.32 16.80 -6.69
N ASP A 68 1.36 16.38 -7.39
CA ASP A 68 1.19 15.55 -8.59
C ASP A 68 0.96 14.09 -8.16
N LEU A 69 -0.10 13.46 -8.66
CA LEU A 69 -0.47 12.08 -8.31
C LEU A 69 0.61 11.08 -8.68
N ARG A 70 1.19 11.24 -9.87
CA ARG A 70 2.19 10.33 -10.43
C ARG A 70 3.50 10.47 -9.70
N GLU A 71 4.00 11.69 -9.54
CA GLU A 71 5.23 11.97 -8.77
C GLU A 71 5.10 11.48 -7.33
N THR A 72 3.96 11.76 -6.68
CA THR A 72 3.73 11.35 -5.29
C THR A 72 3.67 9.83 -5.19
N GLY A 73 2.84 9.17 -6.02
CA GLY A 73 2.73 7.72 -6.01
C GLY A 73 4.06 7.03 -6.31
N HIS A 74 4.80 7.48 -7.33
CA HIS A 74 6.11 6.94 -7.69
C HIS A 74 7.09 7.02 -6.53
N ARG A 75 7.16 8.19 -5.88
CA ARG A 75 8.07 8.43 -4.76
C ARG A 75 7.77 7.53 -3.57
N PHE A 76 6.49 7.35 -3.22
CA PHE A 76 6.12 6.45 -2.13
C PHE A 76 6.34 4.98 -2.50
N ALA A 77 5.97 4.54 -3.70
CA ALA A 77 6.19 3.17 -4.17
C ALA A 77 7.68 2.79 -4.10
N ALA A 78 8.56 3.67 -4.58
CA ALA A 78 10.01 3.46 -4.53
C ALA A 78 10.54 3.39 -3.09
N GLU A 79 10.13 4.32 -2.21
CA GLU A 79 10.56 4.30 -0.81
C GLU A 79 10.05 3.06 -0.05
N ILE A 80 8.83 2.61 -0.34
CA ILE A 80 8.27 1.37 0.22
C ILE A 80 9.10 0.16 -0.23
N ALA A 81 9.39 0.03 -1.51
CA ALA A 81 10.21 -1.05 -2.03
C ALA A 81 11.62 -1.03 -1.45
N ALA A 82 12.26 0.15 -1.36
CA ALA A 82 13.58 0.30 -0.76
C ALA A 82 13.59 -0.12 0.72
N ARG A 83 12.59 0.31 1.50
CA ARG A 83 12.57 0.13 2.96
C ARG A 83 12.08 -1.23 3.41
N PHE A 84 11.01 -1.75 2.81
CA PHE A 84 10.36 -2.99 3.25
C PHE A 84 10.87 -4.21 2.50
N LEU A 85 11.36 -4.03 1.27
CA LEU A 85 11.70 -5.12 0.36
C LEU A 85 13.18 -5.08 -0.09
N ALA A 86 13.97 -4.15 0.47
CA ALA A 86 15.39 -3.95 0.12
C ALA A 86 15.66 -3.83 -1.39
N ALA A 87 14.73 -3.22 -2.13
CA ALA A 87 14.74 -3.15 -3.60
C ALA A 87 14.77 -1.70 -4.13
N PRO A 88 15.85 -0.92 -3.87
CA PRO A 88 15.87 0.54 -4.10
C PRO A 88 15.91 0.96 -5.58
N ASP A 89 16.37 0.10 -6.48
CA ASP A 89 16.58 0.43 -7.89
C ASP A 89 15.36 0.15 -8.78
N THR A 90 14.22 -0.19 -8.18
CA THR A 90 13.02 -0.60 -8.90
C THR A 90 12.12 0.60 -9.17
N ALA A 91 11.87 0.90 -10.46
CA ALA A 91 11.00 1.99 -10.87
C ALA A 91 9.55 1.51 -11.05
N PRO A 92 8.54 2.24 -10.51
CA PRO A 92 7.13 1.88 -10.67
C PRO A 92 6.68 2.00 -12.13
N THR A 93 5.63 1.26 -12.49
CA THR A 93 4.95 1.49 -13.76
C THR A 93 4.36 2.90 -13.82
N ASP A 94 4.06 3.35 -15.03
CA ASP A 94 3.33 4.61 -15.24
C ASP A 94 1.93 4.58 -14.61
N GLY A 95 1.37 3.41 -14.32
CA GLY A 95 0.05 3.28 -13.74
C GLY A 95 -1.09 3.71 -14.65
N GLU A 96 -2.31 3.50 -14.15
CA GLU A 96 -3.56 3.76 -14.84
C GLU A 96 -4.37 4.82 -14.08
N ILE A 97 -4.85 5.82 -14.81
CA ILE A 97 -5.78 6.82 -14.27
C ILE A 97 -7.17 6.23 -14.21
N THR A 98 -7.83 6.41 -13.07
CA THR A 98 -9.17 5.92 -12.81
C THR A 98 -9.92 6.93 -11.92
N GLU A 99 -11.17 6.66 -11.62
CA GLU A 99 -12.02 7.51 -10.78
C GLU A 99 -12.57 6.72 -9.58
N TYR A 100 -12.49 7.31 -8.38
CA TYR A 100 -13.03 6.76 -7.15
C TYR A 100 -13.93 7.81 -6.51
N ASP A 101 -15.24 7.55 -6.42
CA ASP A 101 -16.23 8.47 -5.85
C ASP A 101 -16.15 9.90 -6.43
N GLY A 102 -15.86 10.04 -7.74
CA GLY A 102 -15.70 11.35 -8.40
C GLY A 102 -14.32 11.99 -8.23
N HIS A 103 -13.40 11.34 -7.52
CA HIS A 103 -12.01 11.78 -7.36
C HIS A 103 -11.10 11.12 -8.40
N THR A 104 -10.16 11.90 -8.95
CA THR A 104 -9.13 11.35 -9.83
C THR A 104 -8.16 10.48 -9.03
N GLY A 105 -8.06 9.21 -9.43
CA GLY A 105 -7.11 8.23 -8.89
C GLY A 105 -6.05 7.82 -9.90
N LEU A 106 -4.96 7.25 -9.38
CA LEU A 106 -3.89 6.61 -10.12
C LEU A 106 -3.52 5.31 -9.42
N VAL A 107 -3.66 4.17 -10.10
CA VAL A 107 -3.17 2.87 -9.63
C VAL A 107 -1.85 2.58 -10.32
N MET A 108 -0.81 2.27 -9.55
CA MET A 108 0.49 1.86 -10.08
C MET A 108 0.97 0.60 -9.41
N THR A 109 1.68 -0.20 -10.18
CA THR A 109 2.26 -1.46 -9.73
C THR A 109 3.77 -1.42 -9.92
N LEU A 110 4.48 -2.00 -8.97
CA LEU A 110 5.92 -2.13 -8.92
C LEU A 110 6.28 -3.58 -8.58
N PRO A 111 6.56 -4.43 -9.58
CA PRO A 111 7.12 -5.75 -9.33
C PRO A 111 8.56 -5.61 -8.83
N VAL A 112 8.92 -6.32 -7.77
CA VAL A 112 10.25 -6.25 -7.15
C VAL A 112 10.90 -7.62 -7.06
N THR A 113 12.22 -7.67 -7.22
CA THR A 113 13.05 -8.80 -6.78
C THR A 113 13.63 -8.47 -5.41
N ILE A 114 13.49 -9.39 -4.46
CA ILE A 114 13.83 -9.20 -3.06
C ILE A 114 15.11 -10.00 -2.77
N PRO A 115 16.21 -9.36 -2.36
CA PRO A 115 17.37 -10.07 -1.87
C PRO A 115 17.00 -10.85 -0.61
N SER A 116 17.04 -12.17 -0.67
CA SER A 116 16.76 -13.05 0.46
C SER A 116 18.00 -13.83 0.90
N ALA A 117 18.19 -13.92 2.21
CA ALA A 117 19.21 -14.77 2.81
C ALA A 117 18.65 -16.16 3.18
N ASP A 118 17.33 -16.27 3.31
CA ASP A 118 16.61 -17.50 3.64
C ASP A 118 15.33 -17.64 2.78
N PRO A 119 15.46 -18.09 1.51
CA PRO A 119 14.32 -18.16 0.57
C PRO A 119 13.21 -19.12 0.99
N ASP A 120 13.47 -20.04 1.92
CA ASP A 120 12.46 -20.96 2.44
C ASP A 120 11.52 -20.24 3.43
N CYS A 121 11.98 -19.14 4.05
CA CYS A 121 11.21 -18.31 4.96
C CYS A 121 10.79 -16.96 4.36
N GLU A 122 11.62 -16.36 3.51
CA GLU A 122 11.49 -14.99 3.02
C GLU A 122 11.04 -14.94 1.57
N ALA A 123 10.28 -13.91 1.23
CA ALA A 123 9.94 -13.62 -0.15
C ALA A 123 11.21 -13.32 -0.98
N THR A 124 11.25 -13.83 -2.21
CA THR A 124 12.30 -13.53 -3.20
C THR A 124 11.79 -12.62 -4.31
N GLU A 125 10.47 -12.54 -4.47
CA GLU A 125 9.79 -11.63 -5.39
C GLU A 125 8.54 -11.09 -4.72
N GLY A 126 8.13 -9.89 -5.10
CA GLY A 126 6.90 -9.30 -4.62
C GLY A 126 6.37 -8.21 -5.52
N THR A 127 5.25 -7.63 -5.12
CA THR A 127 4.62 -6.53 -5.83
C THR A 127 4.18 -5.47 -4.82
N VAL A 128 4.57 -4.23 -5.07
CA VAL A 128 4.01 -3.06 -4.40
C VAL A 128 2.97 -2.44 -5.34
N THR A 129 1.73 -2.34 -4.88
CA THR A 129 0.66 -1.61 -5.56
C THR A 129 0.36 -0.37 -4.76
N VAL A 130 0.41 0.79 -5.41
CA VAL A 130 0.04 2.07 -4.81
C VAL A 130 -1.15 2.63 -5.56
N LEU A 131 -2.20 2.90 -4.81
CA LEU A 131 -3.33 3.70 -5.26
C LEU A 131 -3.21 5.08 -4.64
N ALA A 132 -3.12 6.11 -5.49
CA ALA A 132 -3.10 7.50 -5.09
C ALA A 132 -4.38 8.19 -5.57
N VAL A 133 -5.10 8.89 -4.67
CA VAL A 133 -6.34 9.59 -5.00
C VAL A 133 -6.26 11.06 -4.58
N ASP A 134 -6.60 11.96 -5.48
CA ASP A 134 -6.63 13.39 -5.20
C ASP A 134 -7.83 13.70 -4.28
N LEU A 135 -7.55 14.20 -3.08
CA LEU A 135 -8.59 14.49 -2.10
C LEU A 135 -9.41 15.74 -2.48
N ASP A 136 -8.91 16.61 -3.37
CA ASP A 136 -9.46 17.94 -3.69
C ASP A 136 -10.03 18.71 -2.48
N ASN A 137 -9.41 18.50 -1.32
CA ASN A 137 -9.95 18.85 0.00
C ASN A 137 -9.47 20.22 0.49
N ALA A 138 -9.06 21.09 -0.44
CA ALA A 138 -8.48 22.38 -0.10
C ALA A 138 -9.50 23.26 0.63
N THR A 139 -9.18 23.67 1.85
CA THR A 139 -9.94 24.69 2.60
C THR A 139 -8.97 25.74 3.16
N ALA A 140 -9.49 26.74 3.88
CA ALA A 140 -8.65 27.71 4.58
C ALA A 140 -7.72 27.05 5.62
N THR A 141 -8.11 25.89 6.15
CA THR A 141 -7.39 25.17 7.22
C THR A 141 -6.84 23.81 6.78
N THR A 142 -7.29 23.30 5.63
CA THR A 142 -6.91 22.00 5.10
C THR A 142 -6.15 22.20 3.80
N LYS A 143 -4.90 21.74 3.77
CA LYS A 143 -4.06 21.80 2.56
C LYS A 143 -4.57 20.77 1.55
N ARG A 144 -4.23 20.97 0.27
CA ARG A 144 -4.44 19.94 -0.76
C ARG A 144 -3.64 18.69 -0.39
N GLY A 145 -4.26 17.53 -0.53
CA GLY A 145 -3.59 16.27 -0.26
C GLY A 145 -3.96 15.15 -1.22
N ILE A 146 -3.23 14.04 -1.08
CA ILE A 146 -3.45 12.79 -1.80
C ILE A 146 -3.66 11.70 -0.75
N ALA A 147 -4.74 10.95 -0.87
CA ALA A 147 -4.93 9.69 -0.16
C ALA A 147 -4.08 8.61 -0.83
N LEU A 148 -3.38 7.81 -0.04
CA LEU A 148 -2.61 6.66 -0.48
C LEU A 148 -3.18 5.39 0.14
N LEU A 149 -3.43 4.39 -0.68
CA LEU A 149 -3.58 2.99 -0.27
C LEU A 149 -2.42 2.20 -0.86
N VAL A 150 -1.69 1.50 0.00
CA VAL A 150 -0.51 0.73 -0.39
C VAL A 150 -0.78 -0.72 -0.05
N HIS A 151 -0.61 -1.59 -1.04
CA HIS A 151 -0.66 -3.03 -0.89
C HIS A 151 0.70 -3.62 -1.27
N VAL A 152 1.28 -4.43 -0.39
CA VAL A 152 2.52 -5.15 -0.63
C VAL A 152 2.22 -6.64 -0.52
N GLN A 153 2.64 -7.44 -1.50
CA GLN A 153 2.54 -8.89 -1.42
C GLN A 153 3.78 -9.58 -1.96
N ASP A 154 4.08 -10.78 -1.46
CA ASP A 154 5.01 -11.68 -2.11
C ASP A 154 4.37 -12.36 -3.34
N THR A 155 5.22 -12.72 -4.29
CA THR A 155 4.82 -13.46 -5.50
C THR A 155 5.66 -14.72 -5.71
N ALA A 156 6.78 -14.83 -4.99
CA ALA A 156 7.62 -16.02 -4.90
C ALA A 156 8.47 -16.00 -3.62
N GLY A 157 8.94 -17.16 -3.18
CA GLY A 157 9.70 -17.35 -1.95
C GLY A 157 8.81 -17.60 -0.72
N GLY A 158 9.46 -17.93 0.39
CA GLY A 158 8.80 -18.41 1.61
C GLY A 158 8.17 -19.80 1.44
N PRO A 159 7.41 -20.27 2.44
CA PRO A 159 6.79 -21.60 2.39
C PRO A 159 5.69 -21.70 1.32
N ASP A 160 5.19 -22.89 1.02
CA ASP A 160 4.01 -23.02 0.14
C ASP A 160 2.72 -22.53 0.83
N GLU A 161 2.65 -22.68 2.16
CA GLU A 161 1.48 -22.32 2.97
C GLU A 161 1.87 -21.37 4.12
N PRO A 162 1.06 -20.34 4.40
CA PRO A 162 -0.15 -19.95 3.65
C PRO A 162 0.23 -19.43 2.27
N ALA A 163 -0.58 -19.73 1.25
CA ALA A 163 -0.38 -19.17 -0.09
C ALA A 163 -0.58 -17.62 -0.09
N PRO A 164 0.05 -16.87 -1.03
CA PRO A 164 -0.23 -15.44 -1.23
C PRO A 164 -1.71 -15.16 -1.55
N PRO A 165 -2.21 -13.94 -1.29
CA PRO A 165 -3.60 -13.63 -1.63
C PRO A 165 -3.79 -13.70 -3.16
N PRO A 166 -4.96 -14.17 -3.64
CA PRO A 166 -5.26 -14.16 -5.07
C PRO A 166 -5.24 -12.74 -5.65
N ALA A 167 -4.81 -12.57 -6.90
CA ALA A 167 -4.83 -11.27 -7.56
C ALA A 167 -6.23 -10.61 -7.58
N ALA A 168 -7.29 -11.42 -7.65
CA ALA A 168 -8.67 -10.93 -7.58
C ALA A 168 -9.02 -10.31 -6.21
N ASP A 169 -8.40 -10.77 -5.13
CA ASP A 169 -8.60 -10.21 -3.79
C ASP A 169 -7.94 -8.83 -3.68
N VAL A 170 -6.75 -8.67 -4.25
CA VAL A 170 -6.07 -7.37 -4.34
C VAL A 170 -6.89 -6.37 -5.14
N GLN A 171 -7.42 -6.80 -6.29
CA GLN A 171 -8.29 -5.94 -7.09
C GLN A 171 -9.58 -5.59 -6.35
N ALA A 172 -10.19 -6.54 -5.64
CA ALA A 172 -11.38 -6.27 -4.84
C ALA A 172 -11.14 -5.25 -3.71
N ILE A 173 -9.94 -5.23 -3.12
CA ILE A 173 -9.55 -4.20 -2.15
C ILE A 173 -9.53 -2.84 -2.82
N ILE A 174 -8.85 -2.72 -3.97
CA ILE A 174 -8.71 -1.49 -4.76
C ILE A 174 -10.08 -0.97 -5.20
N ASP A 175 -10.92 -1.84 -5.78
CA ASP A 175 -12.25 -1.51 -6.30
C ASP A 175 -13.24 -1.11 -5.20
N SER A 176 -12.96 -1.51 -3.96
CA SER A 176 -13.80 -1.19 -2.81
C SER A 176 -13.46 0.13 -2.13
N LEU A 177 -12.44 0.85 -2.62
CA LEU A 177 -12.03 2.12 -2.06
C LEU A 177 -13.20 3.11 -2.09
N ALA A 178 -13.44 3.75 -0.95
CA ALA A 178 -14.28 4.93 -0.84
C ALA A 178 -13.47 6.09 -0.25
N VAL A 179 -13.74 7.31 -0.70
CA VAL A 179 -13.00 8.53 -0.30
C VAL A 179 -13.92 9.51 0.43
N ASP A 180 -13.43 10.09 1.53
CA ASP A 180 -14.18 10.98 2.45
C ASP A 180 -13.77 12.46 2.43
#